data_AF-A0A378JMS7-F1
#
_entry.id   AF-A0A378JMS7-F1
#
_cell.length_a   1.000
_cell.length_b   1.000
_cell.length_c   1.000
_cell.angle_alpha   90.00
_cell.angle_beta   90.00
_cell.angle_gamma   90.00
#
_symmetry.space_group_name_H-M   'P 1'
#
loop_
_entity.id
_entity.type
_entity.pdbx_description
1 polymer ?
#
loop_
_entity_poly.entity_id
_entity_poly.type
_entity_poly.pdbx_seq_one_letter_code
_entity_poly.pdbx_strand_id
1 'polypeptide(L)'
;MMQGRSSKIKRFITSACLLLPFTSFANSACDRLNNDTKISSWAYQVMLQTYNLNFVNPNQEKAQAYFTKSAWLNYKKEFNLDAIIKEIVNKKLVSSVGLSDTPVFLQKDSYSWTVSLPLIINYRNAAVHQIKNINIELTIVKDIKSDDCLKVTAIHNVPISKK
;
A
#
# COMPACT_ATOMS: atom_id res chain seq x y z
N MET A 1 -45.22 28.30 68.46
CA MET A 1 -46.15 27.23 68.07
C MET A 1 -46.69 27.59 66.68
N MET A 2 -46.72 26.62 65.75
CA MET A 2 -47.18 26.71 64.33
C MET A 2 -46.26 27.52 63.38
N GLN A 3 -45.40 26.93 62.54
CA GLN A 3 -45.54 25.98 61.41
C GLN A 3 -45.95 26.67 60.10
N GLY A 4 -44.95 26.89 59.21
CA GLY A 4 -45.10 27.51 57.89
C GLY A 4 -44.27 26.79 56.81
N ARG A 5 -44.82 25.65 56.37
CA ARG A 5 -44.67 24.92 55.09
C ARG A 5 -43.63 25.43 54.08
N SER A 6 -42.47 24.74 53.99
CA SER A 6 -41.55 24.84 52.84
C SER A 6 -41.72 23.63 51.91
N SER A 7 -41.99 23.90 50.65
CA SER A 7 -42.28 22.94 49.58
C SER A 7 -41.01 22.19 49.14
N LYS A 8 -41.02 20.86 49.27
CA LYS A 8 -39.97 19.97 48.75
C LYS A 8 -40.16 19.76 47.25
N ILE A 9 -39.37 20.44 46.43
CA ILE A 9 -39.20 20.10 45.01
C ILE A 9 -38.17 18.97 44.92
N LYS A 10 -38.65 17.73 44.79
CA LYS A 10 -37.81 16.57 44.43
C LYS A 10 -37.45 16.69 42.94
N ARG A 11 -36.25 17.20 42.64
CA ARG A 11 -35.64 17.08 41.31
C ARG A 11 -35.23 15.61 41.11
N PHE A 12 -36.03 14.85 40.39
CA PHE A 12 -35.60 13.60 39.79
C PHE A 12 -34.65 13.95 38.63
N ILE A 13 -33.34 13.81 38.86
CA ILE A 13 -32.36 13.77 37.77
C ILE A 13 -32.41 12.34 37.24
N THR A 14 -33.26 12.11 36.25
CA THR A 14 -33.24 10.88 35.45
C THR A 14 -31.94 10.92 34.65
N SER A 15 -30.92 10.26 35.17
CA SER A 15 -29.64 10.06 34.48
C SER A 15 -29.91 9.15 33.26
N ALA A 16 -30.21 9.79 32.12
CA ALA A 16 -30.28 9.11 30.83
C ALA A 16 -28.85 8.78 30.41
N CYS A 17 -28.38 7.59 30.78
CA CYS A 17 -27.16 7.01 30.26
C CYS A 17 -27.36 6.80 28.75
N LEU A 18 -26.88 7.75 27.94
CA LEU A 18 -26.78 7.63 26.49
C LEU A 18 -25.81 6.48 26.19
N LEU A 19 -26.35 5.26 26.06
CA LEU A 19 -25.68 4.14 25.45
C LEU A 19 -25.48 4.48 23.98
N LEU A 20 -24.37 5.15 23.65
CA LEU A 20 -23.90 5.19 22.27
C LEU A 20 -23.68 3.74 21.86
N PRO A 21 -24.39 3.23 20.82
CA PRO A 21 -24.05 1.92 20.28
C PRO A 21 -22.61 2.05 19.78
N PHE A 22 -21.69 1.36 20.45
CA PHE A 22 -20.39 1.05 19.85
C PHE A 22 -20.69 0.17 18.64
N THR A 23 -20.93 0.80 17.49
CA THR A 23 -20.94 0.09 16.22
C THR A 23 -19.50 -0.37 16.02
N SER A 24 -19.21 -1.61 16.38
CA SER A 24 -17.98 -2.27 15.97
C SER A 24 -17.99 -2.29 14.45
N PHE A 25 -17.23 -1.39 13.82
CA PHE A 25 -16.88 -1.52 12.42
C PHE A 25 -16.06 -2.80 12.31
N ALA A 26 -16.70 -3.89 11.92
CA ALA A 26 -16.01 -5.10 11.52
C ALA A 26 -15.24 -4.75 10.23
N ASN A 27 -13.97 -4.33 10.38
CA ASN A 27 -13.06 -4.26 9.25
C ASN A 27 -12.92 -5.69 8.73
N SER A 28 -13.47 -5.96 7.54
CA SER A 28 -13.17 -7.21 6.85
C SER A 28 -11.67 -7.20 6.57
N ALA A 29 -10.93 -8.13 7.18
CA ALA A 29 -9.47 -8.23 7.06
C ALA A 29 -8.97 -8.29 5.60
N CYS A 30 -9.86 -8.56 4.65
CA CYS A 30 -9.56 -8.67 3.22
C CYS A 30 -10.37 -7.71 2.33
N ASP A 31 -10.60 -6.46 2.76
CA ASP A 31 -11.38 -5.49 1.95
C ASP A 31 -10.81 -5.26 0.54
N ARG A 32 -9.49 -5.47 0.36
CA ARG A 32 -8.81 -5.39 -0.93
C ARG A 32 -9.35 -6.35 -1.99
N LEU A 33 -9.97 -7.46 -1.57
CA LEU A 33 -10.49 -8.49 -2.47
C LEU A 33 -11.88 -8.18 -3.03
N ASN A 34 -12.52 -7.10 -2.56
CA ASN A 34 -13.93 -6.83 -2.87
C ASN A 34 -14.17 -6.39 -4.32
N ASN A 35 -13.18 -5.80 -4.99
CA ASN A 35 -13.27 -5.45 -6.41
C ASN A 35 -11.88 -5.21 -7.03
N ASP A 36 -11.87 -5.17 -8.35
CA ASP A 36 -10.65 -5.04 -9.16
C ASP A 36 -9.94 -3.70 -8.92
N THR A 37 -10.68 -2.61 -8.72
CA THR A 37 -10.09 -1.30 -8.41
C THR A 37 -9.24 -1.35 -7.14
N LYS A 38 -9.71 -2.06 -6.10
CA LYS A 38 -8.95 -2.22 -4.86
C LYS A 38 -7.70 -3.05 -5.06
N ILE A 39 -7.74 -4.09 -5.90
CA ILE A 39 -6.57 -4.89 -6.26
C ILE A 39 -5.56 -4.06 -7.06
N SER A 40 -6.00 -3.30 -8.06
CA SER A 40 -5.12 -2.39 -8.82
C SER A 40 -4.50 -1.32 -7.92
N SER A 41 -5.28 -0.75 -6.99
CA SER A 41 -4.76 0.24 -6.03
C SER A 41 -3.71 -0.37 -5.10
N TRP A 42 -3.92 -1.62 -4.66
CA TRP A 42 -2.97 -2.35 -3.84
C TRP A 42 -1.70 -2.67 -4.62
N ALA A 43 -1.81 -3.11 -5.88
CA ALA A 43 -0.68 -3.35 -6.76
C ALA A 43 0.19 -2.09 -6.92
N TYR A 44 -0.43 -0.92 -7.12
CA TYR A 44 0.29 0.35 -7.15
C TYR A 44 0.90 0.72 -5.79
N GLN A 45 0.20 0.46 -4.68
CA GLN A 45 0.76 0.64 -3.33
C GLN A 45 2.03 -0.18 -3.11
N VAL A 46 2.11 -1.42 -3.60
CA VAL A 46 3.35 -2.21 -3.56
C VAL A 46 4.47 -1.46 -4.27
N MET A 47 4.21 -0.87 -5.44
CA MET A 47 5.21 -0.10 -6.19
C MET A 47 5.64 1.16 -5.46
N LEU A 48 4.72 1.88 -4.81
CA LEU A 48 5.04 3.01 -3.95
C LEU A 48 6.02 2.61 -2.84
N GLN A 49 5.79 1.48 -2.18
CA GLN A 49 6.70 0.99 -1.12
C GLN A 49 8.04 0.52 -1.67
N THR A 50 8.06 0.00 -2.90
CA THR A 50 9.25 -0.56 -3.55
C THR A 50 10.18 0.53 -4.10
N TYR A 51 9.62 1.60 -4.68
CA TYR A 51 10.38 2.60 -5.44
C TYR A 51 10.45 3.99 -4.81
N ASN A 52 9.71 4.28 -3.72
CA ASN A 52 9.88 5.53 -2.97
C ASN A 52 11.00 5.39 -1.94
N LEU A 53 12.21 5.76 -2.35
CA LEU A 53 13.43 5.59 -1.55
C LEU A 53 14.14 6.91 -1.35
N ASN A 54 14.92 6.99 -0.29
CA ASN A 54 15.82 8.11 -0.07
C ASN A 54 17.17 7.60 0.43
N PHE A 55 18.21 8.38 0.16
CA PHE A 55 19.59 8.05 0.53
C PHE A 55 19.85 7.98 2.05
N VAL A 56 18.96 8.54 2.89
CA VAL A 56 19.10 8.51 4.35
C VAL A 56 18.65 7.17 4.92
N ASN A 57 17.55 6.63 4.39
CA ASN A 57 17.00 5.34 4.77
C ASN A 57 16.59 4.56 3.51
N PRO A 58 17.54 3.89 2.84
CA PRO A 58 17.27 3.12 1.62
C PRO A 58 16.68 1.72 1.92
N ASN A 59 16.23 1.47 3.15
CA ASN A 59 15.72 0.17 3.57
C ASN A 59 14.45 -0.23 2.79
N GLN A 60 14.33 -1.52 2.52
CA GLN A 60 13.31 -2.16 1.72
C GLN A 60 12.45 -3.14 2.51
N GLU A 61 12.59 -3.23 3.84
CA GLU A 61 11.81 -4.14 4.69
C GLU A 61 10.30 -4.00 4.49
N LYS A 62 9.80 -2.76 4.37
CA LYS A 62 8.37 -2.50 4.11
C LYS A 62 7.94 -3.05 2.75
N ALA A 63 8.75 -2.85 1.71
CA ALA A 63 8.47 -3.40 0.39
C ALA A 63 8.50 -4.94 0.43
N GLN A 64 9.55 -5.51 1.04
CA GLN A 64 9.74 -6.95 1.17
C GLN A 64 8.54 -7.65 1.80
N ALA A 65 7.86 -7.00 2.75
CA ALA A 65 6.65 -7.52 3.39
C ALA A 65 5.47 -7.74 2.43
N TYR A 66 5.47 -7.19 1.21
CA TYR A 66 4.44 -7.45 0.19
C TYR A 66 4.71 -8.69 -0.67
N PHE A 67 5.96 -9.19 -0.68
CA PHE A 67 6.38 -10.27 -1.56
C PHE A 67 6.42 -11.60 -0.81
N THR A 68 6.33 -12.70 -1.55
CA THR A 68 6.85 -13.98 -1.08
C THR A 68 8.39 -13.94 -1.08
N LYS A 69 9.02 -14.84 -0.32
CA LYS A 69 10.49 -14.91 -0.26
C LYS A 69 11.12 -15.10 -1.64
N SER A 70 10.55 -15.99 -2.46
CA SER A 70 11.04 -16.25 -3.81
C SER A 70 10.85 -15.04 -4.73
N ALA A 71 9.69 -14.39 -4.69
CA ALA A 71 9.41 -13.20 -5.49
C ALA A 71 10.36 -12.04 -5.13
N TRP A 72 10.63 -11.84 -3.83
CA TRP A 72 11.57 -10.83 -3.38
C TRP A 72 12.99 -11.10 -3.87
N LEU A 73 13.46 -12.35 -3.81
CA LEU A 73 14.78 -12.72 -4.32
C LEU A 73 14.86 -12.54 -5.84
N ASN A 74 13.80 -12.89 -6.58
CA ASN A 74 13.74 -12.65 -8.02
C ASN A 74 13.82 -11.15 -8.33
N TYR A 75 13.01 -10.33 -7.64
CA TYR A 75 13.03 -8.87 -7.78
C TYR A 75 14.45 -8.31 -7.63
N LYS A 76 15.13 -8.65 -6.54
CA LYS A 76 16.50 -8.15 -6.28
C LYS A 76 17.45 -8.48 -7.42
N LYS A 77 17.37 -9.70 -7.95
CA LYS A 77 18.23 -10.18 -9.03
C LYS A 77 17.87 -9.53 -10.38
N GLU A 78 16.62 -9.62 -10.79
CA GLU A 78 16.14 -9.17 -12.10
C GLU A 78 16.28 -7.65 -12.26
N PHE A 79 16.05 -6.89 -11.18
CA PHE A 79 16.12 -5.42 -11.20
C PHE A 79 17.48 -4.86 -10.78
N ASN A 80 18.44 -5.73 -10.43
CA ASN A 80 19.75 -5.34 -9.90
C ASN A 80 19.62 -4.34 -8.73
N LEU A 81 18.78 -4.68 -7.75
CA LEU A 81 18.39 -3.78 -6.66
C LEU A 81 19.60 -3.24 -5.91
N ASP A 82 20.61 -4.07 -5.65
CA ASP A 82 21.79 -3.68 -4.89
C ASP A 82 22.56 -2.54 -5.59
N ALA A 83 22.64 -2.56 -6.93
CA ALA A 83 23.24 -1.48 -7.70
C ALA A 83 22.41 -0.20 -7.63
N ILE A 84 21.08 -0.29 -7.70
CA ILE A 84 20.17 0.85 -7.57
C ILE A 84 20.32 1.49 -6.18
N ILE A 85 20.32 0.70 -5.12
CA ILE A 85 20.49 1.18 -3.74
C ILE A 85 21.86 1.86 -3.58
N LYS A 86 22.93 1.24 -4.08
CA LYS A 86 24.27 1.81 -4.06
C LYS A 86 24.32 3.16 -4.78
N GLU A 87 23.67 3.27 -5.93
CA GLU A 87 23.58 4.53 -6.67
C GLU A 87 22.81 5.60 -5.90
N ILE A 88 21.64 5.25 -5.33
CA ILE A 88 20.82 6.15 -4.52
C ILE A 88 21.64 6.73 -3.36
N VAL A 89 22.36 5.88 -2.63
CA VAL A 89 23.18 6.30 -1.49
C VAL A 89 24.35 7.16 -1.94
N ASN A 90 25.14 6.69 -2.91
CA ASN A 90 26.36 7.38 -3.35
C ASN A 90 26.07 8.76 -3.95
N LYS A 91 24.98 8.88 -4.71
CA LYS A 91 24.60 10.14 -5.37
C LYS A 91 23.62 10.97 -4.52
N LYS A 92 23.29 10.56 -3.29
CA LYS A 92 22.31 11.22 -2.42
C LYS A 92 20.97 11.48 -3.13
N LEU A 93 20.47 10.47 -3.84
CA LEU A 93 19.23 10.56 -4.62
C LEU A 93 18.01 10.29 -3.73
N VAL A 94 16.89 10.88 -4.13
CA VAL A 94 15.54 10.50 -3.71
C VAL A 94 14.85 9.91 -4.94
N SER A 95 14.30 8.71 -4.78
CA SER A 95 13.51 8.03 -5.78
C SER A 95 12.02 8.22 -5.47
N SER A 96 11.21 8.52 -6.49
CA SER A 96 9.75 8.51 -6.39
C SER A 96 9.12 7.85 -7.60
N VAL A 97 7.95 7.23 -7.41
CA VAL A 97 7.22 6.55 -8.49
C VAL A 97 5.83 7.14 -8.71
N GLY A 98 5.42 7.17 -9.98
CA GLY A 98 4.06 7.47 -10.42
C GLY A 98 3.59 6.46 -11.47
N LEU A 99 2.32 6.53 -11.84
CA LEU A 99 1.76 5.81 -12.99
C LEU A 99 1.78 6.72 -14.23
N SER A 100 2.23 6.20 -15.37
CA SER A 100 2.08 6.90 -16.66
C SER A 100 0.72 6.64 -17.32
N ASP A 101 0.06 5.54 -16.96
CA ASP A 101 -1.26 5.16 -17.44
C ASP A 101 -1.95 4.25 -16.39
N THR A 102 -3.21 3.91 -16.62
CA THR A 102 -4.01 3.05 -15.76
C THR A 102 -3.46 1.61 -15.70
N PRO A 103 -3.47 0.96 -14.52
CA PRO A 103 -3.09 -0.45 -14.41
C PRO A 103 -4.05 -1.35 -15.19
N VAL A 104 -3.54 -2.40 -15.82
CA VAL A 104 -4.34 -3.34 -16.64
C VAL A 104 -4.22 -4.76 -16.10
N PHE A 105 -5.33 -5.47 -15.98
CA PHE A 105 -5.32 -6.90 -15.68
C PHE A 105 -5.00 -7.69 -16.95
N LEU A 106 -3.87 -8.40 -16.96
CA LEU A 106 -3.49 -9.29 -18.05
C LEU A 106 -4.12 -10.67 -17.88
N GLN A 107 -4.26 -11.13 -16.63
CA GLN A 107 -4.86 -12.40 -16.26
C GLN A 107 -5.60 -12.24 -14.93
N LYS A 108 -6.71 -12.97 -14.79
CA LYS A 108 -7.54 -12.99 -13.59
C LYS A 108 -8.16 -14.36 -13.39
N ASP A 109 -7.85 -14.96 -12.25
CA ASP A 109 -8.45 -16.19 -11.77
C ASP A 109 -9.21 -15.93 -10.46
N SER A 110 -9.79 -16.99 -9.88
CA SER A 110 -10.55 -16.88 -8.62
C SER A 110 -9.73 -16.31 -7.45
N TYR A 111 -8.41 -16.51 -7.45
CA TYR A 111 -7.51 -16.13 -6.35
C TYR A 111 -6.14 -15.59 -6.80
N SER A 112 -6.02 -15.24 -8.08
CA SER A 112 -4.77 -14.79 -8.68
C SER A 112 -5.04 -13.70 -9.71
N TRP A 113 -4.13 -12.73 -9.78
CA TRP A 113 -4.20 -11.60 -10.70
C TRP A 113 -2.82 -11.31 -11.24
N THR A 114 -2.70 -11.13 -12.56
CA THR A 114 -1.50 -10.55 -13.17
C THR A 114 -1.84 -9.14 -13.60
N VAL A 115 -1.20 -8.15 -12.97
CA VAL A 115 -1.46 -6.73 -13.19
C VAL A 115 -0.25 -6.08 -13.85
N SER A 116 -0.48 -5.44 -14.99
CA SER A 116 0.49 -4.59 -15.68
C SER A 116 0.41 -3.16 -15.15
N LEU A 117 1.55 -2.61 -14.77
CA LEU A 117 1.72 -1.30 -14.16
C LEU A 117 2.73 -0.48 -14.97
N PRO A 118 2.27 0.52 -15.72
CA PRO A 118 3.15 1.43 -16.44
C PRO A 118 3.65 2.51 -15.45
N LEU A 119 4.93 2.44 -15.10
CA LEU A 119 5.55 3.26 -14.05
C LEU A 119 6.46 4.35 -14.62
N ILE A 120 6.41 5.52 -13.97
CA ILE A 120 7.39 6.60 -14.12
C ILE A 120 8.19 6.70 -12.82
N ILE A 121 9.47 6.34 -12.87
CA ILE A 121 10.37 6.46 -11.72
C ILE A 121 11.26 7.69 -11.89
N ASN A 122 11.29 8.54 -10.89
CA ASN A 122 12.13 9.74 -10.84
C ASN A 122 13.23 9.55 -9.82
N TYR A 123 14.49 9.71 -10.23
CA TYR A 123 15.64 9.80 -9.34
C TYR A 123 16.15 11.24 -9.34
N ARG A 124 16.18 11.89 -8.18
CA ARG A 124 16.52 13.32 -8.08
C ARG A 124 17.42 13.66 -6.90
N ASN A 125 18.30 14.63 -7.09
CA ASN A 125 18.98 15.39 -6.04
C ASN A 125 19.06 16.87 -6.47
N ALA A 126 19.91 17.68 -5.85
CA ALA A 126 20.04 19.12 -6.19
C ALA A 126 20.61 19.40 -7.61
N ALA A 127 21.34 18.44 -8.21
CA ALA A 127 22.06 18.61 -9.47
C ALA A 127 21.61 17.65 -10.58
N VAL A 128 20.96 16.55 -10.22
CA VAL A 128 20.60 15.44 -11.10
C VAL A 128 19.10 15.22 -11.04
N HIS A 129 18.49 15.08 -12.22
CA HIS A 129 17.13 14.57 -12.38
C HIS A 129 17.14 13.55 -13.51
N GLN A 130 16.78 12.31 -13.19
CA GLN A 130 16.68 11.20 -14.13
C GLN A 130 15.28 10.61 -14.06
N ILE A 131 14.70 10.33 -15.22
CA ILE A 131 13.37 9.72 -15.36
C ILE A 131 13.54 8.38 -16.06
N LYS A 132 12.92 7.34 -15.51
CA LYS A 132 12.88 6.00 -16.09
C LYS A 132 11.43 5.57 -16.24
N ASN A 133 11.03 5.30 -17.47
CA ASN A 133 9.75 4.68 -17.76
C ASN A 133 9.97 3.17 -17.83
N ILE A 134 9.19 2.40 -17.07
CA ILE A 134 9.20 0.93 -17.12
C ILE A 134 7.78 0.41 -17.09
N ASN A 135 7.57 -0.79 -17.63
CA ASN A 135 6.33 -1.51 -17.43
C ASN A 135 6.59 -2.71 -16.52
N ILE A 136 5.82 -2.84 -15.45
CA ILE A 136 5.96 -3.95 -14.50
C ILE A 136 4.77 -4.88 -14.65
N GLU A 137 5.02 -6.18 -14.66
CA GLU A 137 3.98 -7.19 -14.44
C GLU A 137 4.11 -7.75 -13.03
N LEU A 138 3.05 -7.65 -12.23
CA LEU A 138 2.94 -8.25 -10.90
C LEU A 138 1.96 -9.41 -10.93
N THR A 139 2.42 -10.60 -10.54
CA THR A 139 1.51 -11.69 -10.18
C THR A 139 1.21 -11.60 -8.69
N ILE A 140 -0.07 -11.51 -8.38
CA ILE A 140 -0.63 -11.31 -7.05
C ILE A 140 -1.53 -12.50 -6.73
N VAL A 141 -1.40 -13.06 -5.54
CA VAL A 141 -2.27 -14.14 -5.06
C VAL A 141 -2.97 -13.75 -3.77
N LYS A 142 -4.16 -14.31 -3.55
CA LYS A 142 -4.82 -14.25 -2.26
C LYS A 142 -4.00 -15.01 -1.21
N ASP A 143 -3.65 -14.35 -0.11
CA ASP A 143 -3.00 -14.95 1.05
C ASP A 143 -3.64 -14.43 2.33
N ILE A 144 -4.60 -15.17 2.88
CA ILE A 144 -5.37 -14.80 4.09
C ILE A 144 -4.51 -14.61 5.34
N LYS A 145 -3.25 -15.03 5.34
CA LYS A 145 -2.33 -14.87 6.49
C LYS A 145 -1.56 -13.54 6.42
N SER A 146 -1.63 -12.83 5.30
CA SER A 146 -1.01 -11.52 5.11
C SER A 146 -1.98 -10.40 5.51
N ASP A 147 -1.44 -9.25 5.94
CA ASP A 147 -2.22 -8.12 6.47
C ASP A 147 -3.28 -7.56 5.49
N ASP A 148 -3.00 -7.58 4.19
CA ASP A 148 -3.92 -7.13 3.13
C ASP A 148 -4.66 -8.30 2.42
N CYS A 149 -4.49 -9.52 2.91
CA CYS A 149 -4.90 -10.77 2.28
C CYS A 149 -4.35 -11.01 0.87
N LEU A 150 -3.23 -10.36 0.52
CA LEU A 150 -2.61 -10.37 -0.80
C LEU A 150 -1.09 -10.49 -0.68
N LYS A 151 -0.47 -11.24 -1.59
CA LYS A 151 0.98 -11.36 -1.73
C LYS A 151 1.42 -11.33 -3.18
N VAL A 152 2.55 -10.70 -3.44
CA VAL A 152 3.23 -10.77 -4.74
C VAL A 152 4.04 -12.05 -4.84
N THR A 153 3.77 -12.86 -5.85
CA THR A 153 4.45 -14.13 -6.14
C THR A 153 5.41 -14.05 -7.32
N ALA A 154 5.23 -13.08 -8.21
CA ALA A 154 6.17 -12.78 -9.29
C ALA A 154 6.13 -11.28 -9.63
N ILE A 155 7.27 -10.78 -10.09
CA ILE A 155 7.44 -9.42 -10.58
C ILE A 155 8.42 -9.46 -11.76
N HIS A 156 8.03 -8.83 -12.87
CA HIS A 156 8.83 -8.79 -14.08
C HIS A 156 8.93 -7.38 -14.67
N ASN A 157 10.10 -7.04 -15.20
CA ASN A 157 10.26 -5.83 -16.02
C ASN A 157 9.98 -6.17 -17.47
N VAL A 158 8.94 -5.55 -18.02
CA VAL A 158 8.55 -5.71 -19.42
C VAL A 158 9.13 -4.54 -20.23
N PRO A 159 9.95 -4.82 -21.26
CA PRO A 159 10.44 -3.78 -22.15
C PRO A 159 9.26 -2.99 -22.75
N ILE A 160 9.28 -1.68 -22.59
CA ILE A 160 8.33 -0.81 -23.29
C ILE A 160 8.67 -0.90 -24.78
N SER A 161 7.83 -1.59 -25.55
CA SER A 161 7.98 -1.66 -27.00
C SER A 161 8.02 -0.24 -27.56
N LYS A 162 9.10 0.10 -28.26
CA LYS A 162 9.15 1.34 -29.04
C LYS A 162 8.18 1.15 -30.22
N LYS A 163 7.03 1.82 -30.17
CA LYS A 163 6.20 2.00 -31.35
C LYS A 163 6.94 2.83 -32.39
#